data_AF-A0A5B8A6M4-F1
#
_entry.id   AF-A0A5B8A6M4-F1
#
_cell.length_a   1.000
_cell.length_b   1.000
_cell.length_c   1.000
_cell.angle_alpha   90.00
_cell.angle_beta   90.00
_cell.angle_gamma   90.00
#
_symmetry.space_group_name_H-M   'P 1'
#
loop_
_entity.id
_entity.type
_entity.pdbx_description
1 polymer ?
#
loop_
_entity_poly.entity_id
_entity_poly.type
_entity_poly.pdbx_seq_one_letter_code
_entity_poly.pdbx_strand_id
1 'polypeptide(L)'
;MLAYGFNHAEAARSFYEATRQDSTCAMCYWGFAYVLGPNYNAGMEPDNFSRAYRAVQTAQRLAVRATPREQAVIAALAKRYPAAPVTDRSEYDRAYAAALKTVYQQYPDDPDIGAMYAEALMDLHPWDIWQKNGQAQPWTAEIVGTLEQVIRRSPNHAGANHFYIHATEASAHPEAADKSAQLLTTLVPGAGHLLHMPSHTYIRTGAYHQGTVANQRALEADSSYTAACHAQGAYPLGYYPHNYHFLTATATLEGNRKLALEGAAKLAAYANKPLMRHPMLGPSLQHFYTTPYNVAVKFGRWDEVLAMKNFDTTMVYPEAIRHYARGMAWVGKKNLSNAKQELAKLRVLGRDTALKAILFGINPMNALTEIAQRELDGAILSQEGKYPQSIAVLREAAALEDQLKYNEPPDWFFSVRHQLGAVLLAAKKYNEAVEVYQQDLARLPHNGWALSGLYKAYLALGNTAKAQQTKRELDQAWQWADTQLVASVVK
;
A
#
# COMPACT_ATOMS: atom_id res chain seq x y z
N MET A 1 -0.40 9.36 -20.87
CA MET A 1 0.42 8.28 -20.28
C MET A 1 1.03 8.68 -18.94
N LEU A 2 1.94 9.66 -18.86
CA LEU A 2 2.53 10.10 -17.58
C LEU A 2 1.49 10.51 -16.52
N ALA A 3 0.43 11.21 -16.95
CA ALA A 3 -0.72 11.54 -16.10
C ALA A 3 -1.38 10.27 -15.52
N TYR A 4 -1.76 9.33 -16.37
CA TYR A 4 -2.32 8.04 -15.94
C TYR A 4 -1.36 7.18 -15.12
N GLY A 5 -0.05 7.38 -15.20
CA GLY A 5 0.93 6.72 -14.34
C GLY A 5 1.24 7.50 -13.06
N PHE A 6 0.47 8.53 -12.72
CA PHE A 6 0.67 9.43 -11.59
C PHE A 6 2.07 10.07 -11.48
N ASN A 7 2.85 10.09 -12.57
CA ASN A 7 4.05 10.91 -12.66
C ASN A 7 3.65 12.34 -13.08
N HIS A 8 2.90 13.00 -12.20
CA HIS A 8 2.30 14.31 -12.44
C HIS A 8 3.36 15.40 -12.64
N ALA A 9 4.51 15.30 -11.98
CA ALA A 9 5.60 16.26 -12.15
C ALA A 9 6.13 16.26 -13.60
N GLU A 10 6.42 15.09 -14.18
CA GLU A 10 6.87 15.01 -15.58
C GLU A 10 5.76 15.27 -16.59
N ALA A 11 4.53 14.86 -16.27
CA ALA A 11 3.38 15.23 -17.07
C ALA A 11 3.23 16.76 -17.13
N ALA A 12 3.39 17.44 -15.99
CA ALA A 12 3.33 18.90 -15.89
C ALA A 12 4.47 19.55 -16.70
N ARG A 13 5.70 19.03 -16.62
CA ARG A 13 6.83 19.51 -17.43
C ARG A 13 6.55 19.36 -18.92
N SER A 14 6.02 18.20 -19.33
CA SER A 14 5.69 17.90 -20.73
C SER A 14 4.60 18.82 -21.27
N PHE A 15 3.50 18.97 -20.54
CA PHE A 15 2.42 19.89 -20.95
C PHE A 15 2.87 21.35 -20.96
N TYR A 16 3.66 21.77 -19.97
CA TYR A 16 4.20 23.12 -19.93
C TYR A 16 5.13 23.40 -21.12
N GLU A 17 6.01 22.47 -21.47
CA GLU A 17 6.86 22.60 -22.66
C GLU A 17 6.02 22.68 -23.95
N ALA A 18 4.94 21.89 -24.06
CA ALA A 18 4.02 22.01 -25.19
C ALA A 18 3.40 23.42 -25.29
N THR A 19 3.06 24.06 -24.15
CA THR A 19 2.57 25.46 -24.17
C THR A 19 3.64 26.48 -24.56
N ARG A 20 4.94 26.16 -24.39
CA ARG A 20 6.04 27.02 -24.86
C ARG A 20 6.22 26.91 -26.37
N GLN A 21 5.99 25.73 -26.93
CA GLN A 21 6.09 25.49 -28.37
C GLN A 21 4.86 25.98 -29.14
N ASP A 22 3.67 25.82 -28.55
CA ASP A 22 2.41 26.36 -29.07
C ASP A 22 1.60 27.03 -27.95
N SER A 23 1.74 28.36 -27.86
CA SER A 23 1.01 29.18 -26.88
C SER A 23 -0.49 29.29 -27.16
N THR A 24 -0.99 28.71 -28.25
CA THR A 24 -2.41 28.70 -28.62
C THR A 24 -3.08 27.34 -28.39
N CYS A 25 -2.33 26.32 -27.99
CA CYS A 25 -2.83 24.98 -27.69
C CYS A 25 -3.67 24.96 -26.40
N ALA A 26 -5.01 25.03 -26.52
CA ALA A 26 -5.93 24.98 -25.39
C ALA A 26 -5.76 23.71 -24.54
N MET A 27 -5.60 22.55 -25.19
CA MET A 27 -5.45 21.26 -24.50
C MET A 27 -4.11 21.10 -23.78
N CYS A 28 -3.06 21.81 -24.21
CA CYS A 28 -1.77 21.81 -23.52
C CYS A 28 -1.89 22.52 -22.16
N TYR A 29 -2.59 23.66 -22.12
CA TYR A 29 -2.92 24.35 -20.86
C TYR A 29 -3.88 23.53 -19.99
N TRP A 30 -4.87 22.88 -20.59
CA TRP A 30 -5.78 21.97 -19.88
C TRP A 30 -5.00 20.82 -19.22
N GLY A 31 -4.12 20.16 -19.98
CA GLY A 31 -3.33 19.03 -19.48
C GLY A 31 -2.40 19.46 -18.36
N PHE A 32 -1.78 20.63 -18.48
CA PHE A 32 -0.98 21.22 -17.40
C PHE A 32 -1.82 21.49 -16.15
N ALA A 33 -3.03 22.04 -16.28
CA ALA A 33 -3.91 22.24 -15.14
C ALA A 33 -4.36 20.91 -14.51
N TYR A 34 -4.73 19.92 -15.33
CA TYR A 34 -5.24 18.62 -14.89
C TYR A 34 -4.25 17.90 -13.97
N VAL A 35 -3.00 17.76 -14.40
CA VAL A 35 -1.97 17.02 -13.63
C VAL A 35 -1.44 17.79 -12.42
N LEU A 36 -1.72 19.09 -12.31
CA LEU A 36 -1.42 19.86 -11.10
C LEU A 36 -2.49 19.67 -10.01
N GLY A 37 -3.66 19.10 -10.35
CA GLY A 37 -4.68 18.72 -9.39
C GLY A 37 -4.34 17.48 -8.56
N PRO A 38 -5.22 17.10 -7.62
CA PRO A 38 -5.10 15.85 -6.90
C PRO A 38 -5.36 14.64 -7.82
N ASN A 39 -4.95 13.47 -7.33
CA ASN A 39 -5.32 12.15 -7.84
C ASN A 39 -5.69 11.24 -6.66
N TYR A 40 -6.06 9.99 -6.95
CA TYR A 40 -6.52 9.03 -5.95
C TYR A 40 -5.54 8.82 -4.78
N ASN A 41 -4.24 8.87 -5.07
CA ASN A 41 -3.16 8.56 -4.15
C ASN A 41 -2.59 9.80 -3.44
N ALA A 42 -2.83 11.01 -3.96
CA ALA A 42 -2.23 12.23 -3.44
C ALA A 42 -3.13 13.47 -3.59
N GLY A 43 -3.22 14.23 -2.50
CA GLY A 43 -3.81 15.57 -2.50
C GLY A 43 -2.99 16.57 -3.33
N MET A 44 -3.57 17.74 -3.57
CA MET A 44 -2.93 18.81 -4.34
C MET A 44 -1.86 19.55 -3.52
N GLU A 45 -0.67 19.71 -4.08
CA GLU A 45 0.39 20.52 -3.43
C GLU A 45 -0.01 22.01 -3.41
N PRO A 46 0.25 22.76 -2.31
CA PRO A 46 -0.23 24.13 -2.16
C PRO A 46 0.22 25.12 -3.26
N ASP A 47 1.45 24.98 -3.75
CA ASP A 47 2.04 25.85 -4.78
C ASP A 47 1.48 25.57 -6.19
N ASN A 48 0.83 24.43 -6.39
CA ASN A 48 0.20 24.08 -7.66
C ASN A 48 -1.08 24.87 -7.92
N PHE A 49 -1.75 25.40 -6.89
CA PHE A 49 -3.09 26.00 -7.03
C PHE A 49 -3.11 27.14 -8.04
N SER A 50 -2.29 28.17 -7.82
CA SER A 50 -2.28 29.36 -8.67
C SER A 50 -1.83 29.05 -10.09
N ARG A 51 -1.04 27.99 -10.29
CA ARG A 51 -0.58 27.54 -11.62
C ARG A 51 -1.72 26.84 -12.36
N ALA A 52 -2.40 25.90 -11.72
CA ALA A 52 -3.52 25.17 -12.30
C ALA A 52 -4.68 26.11 -12.67
N TYR A 53 -5.05 27.04 -11.77
CA TYR A 53 -6.08 28.03 -12.06
C TYR A 53 -5.75 28.89 -13.28
N ARG A 54 -4.54 29.47 -13.34
CA ARG A 54 -4.11 30.30 -14.48
C ARG A 54 -4.11 29.51 -15.80
N ALA A 55 -3.69 28.25 -15.75
CA ALA A 55 -3.65 27.38 -16.91
C ALA A 55 -5.07 27.06 -17.41
N VAL A 56 -6.00 26.65 -16.54
CA VAL A 56 -7.38 26.32 -16.97
C VAL A 56 -8.13 27.55 -17.48
N GLN A 57 -7.92 28.74 -16.89
CA GLN A 57 -8.48 29.99 -17.41
C GLN A 57 -7.94 30.33 -18.81
N THR A 58 -6.66 30.02 -19.06
CA THR A 58 -6.06 30.20 -20.39
C THR A 58 -6.64 29.19 -21.38
N ALA A 59 -6.80 27.93 -20.98
CA ALA A 59 -7.46 26.91 -21.78
C ALA A 59 -8.89 27.34 -22.17
N GLN A 60 -9.67 27.89 -21.24
CA GLN A 60 -11.03 28.40 -21.52
C GLN A 60 -11.04 29.51 -22.57
N ARG A 61 -10.11 30.48 -22.51
CA ARG A 61 -10.02 31.55 -23.53
C ARG A 61 -9.66 31.00 -24.91
N LEU A 62 -8.79 29.99 -24.97
CA LEU A 62 -8.34 29.38 -26.22
C LEU A 62 -9.31 28.32 -26.77
N ALA A 63 -10.26 27.85 -25.95
CA ALA A 63 -11.19 26.77 -26.27
C ALA A 63 -12.05 27.03 -27.51
N VAL A 64 -12.23 28.30 -27.91
CA VAL A 64 -12.94 28.68 -29.16
C VAL A 64 -12.34 28.04 -30.43
N ARG A 65 -11.08 27.59 -30.35
CA ARG A 65 -10.35 26.90 -31.43
C ARG A 65 -10.33 25.38 -31.28
N ALA A 66 -10.82 24.87 -30.16
CA ALA A 66 -10.83 23.45 -29.84
C ALA A 66 -12.12 22.77 -30.34
N THR A 67 -12.11 21.45 -30.46
CA THR A 67 -13.28 20.66 -30.83
C THR A 67 -14.37 20.74 -29.74
N PRO A 68 -15.65 20.46 -30.05
CA PRO A 68 -16.72 20.43 -29.04
C PRO A 68 -16.43 19.50 -27.85
N ARG A 69 -15.76 18.37 -28.11
CA ARG A 69 -15.28 17.43 -27.07
C ARG A 69 -14.29 18.11 -26.13
N GLU A 70 -13.26 18.73 -26.69
CA GLU A 70 -12.21 19.42 -25.92
C GLU A 70 -12.78 20.62 -25.14
N GLN A 71 -13.68 21.39 -25.74
CA GLN A 71 -14.38 22.47 -25.07
C GLN A 71 -15.14 21.97 -23.83
N ALA A 72 -15.80 20.81 -23.93
CA ALA A 72 -16.55 20.21 -22.83
C ALA A 72 -15.64 19.80 -21.65
N VAL A 73 -14.52 19.11 -21.92
CA VAL A 73 -13.57 18.72 -20.84
C VAL A 73 -12.83 19.91 -20.24
N ILE A 74 -12.56 20.97 -21.03
CA ILE A 74 -12.02 22.24 -20.53
C ILE A 74 -13.01 22.91 -19.59
N ALA A 75 -14.27 23.00 -19.99
CA ALA A 75 -15.32 23.58 -19.17
C ALA A 75 -15.54 22.80 -17.86
N ALA A 76 -15.44 21.46 -17.91
CA ALA A 76 -15.51 20.62 -16.72
C ALA A 76 -14.34 20.89 -15.77
N LEU A 77 -13.09 20.85 -16.26
CA LEU A 77 -11.91 21.06 -15.40
C LEU A 77 -11.90 22.46 -14.76
N ALA A 78 -12.44 23.48 -15.43
CA ALA A 78 -12.55 24.82 -14.87
C ALA A 78 -13.41 24.87 -13.59
N LYS A 79 -14.36 23.93 -13.40
CA LYS A 79 -15.14 23.82 -12.15
C LYS A 79 -14.31 23.36 -10.96
N ARG A 80 -13.18 22.69 -11.19
CA ARG A 80 -12.28 22.17 -10.15
C ARG A 80 -11.45 23.25 -9.46
N TYR A 81 -11.31 24.43 -10.07
CA TYR A 81 -10.39 25.48 -9.60
C TYR A 81 -11.10 26.81 -9.35
N PRO A 82 -11.33 27.19 -8.07
CA PRO A 82 -11.79 28.52 -7.73
C PRO A 82 -10.78 29.61 -8.07
N ALA A 83 -11.24 30.87 -8.09
CA ALA A 83 -10.37 32.03 -8.33
C ALA A 83 -9.36 32.27 -7.20
N ALA A 84 -9.68 31.87 -5.98
CA ALA A 84 -8.81 31.98 -4.81
C ALA A 84 -8.57 30.60 -4.18
N PRO A 85 -7.40 30.36 -3.57
CA PRO A 85 -7.14 29.13 -2.82
C PRO A 85 -8.18 28.92 -1.72
N VAL A 86 -8.58 27.67 -1.52
CA VAL A 86 -9.51 27.26 -0.47
C VAL A 86 -8.89 26.17 0.39
N THR A 87 -9.22 26.16 1.68
CA THR A 87 -8.77 25.11 2.61
C THR A 87 -9.47 23.78 2.32
N ASP A 88 -10.78 23.83 2.05
CA ASP A 88 -11.59 22.66 1.68
C ASP A 88 -11.96 22.76 0.19
N ARG A 89 -11.55 21.74 -0.58
CA ARG A 89 -11.79 21.64 -2.02
C ARG A 89 -13.01 20.80 -2.36
N SER A 90 -13.67 20.17 -1.38
CA SER A 90 -14.70 19.15 -1.59
C SER A 90 -15.85 19.63 -2.49
N GLU A 91 -16.26 20.89 -2.38
CA GLU A 91 -17.28 21.47 -3.25
C GLU A 91 -16.84 21.52 -4.73
N TYR A 92 -15.58 21.89 -4.99
CA TYR A 92 -15.02 22.03 -6.33
C TYR A 92 -14.71 20.69 -6.98
N ASP A 93 -14.22 19.73 -6.19
CA ASP A 93 -14.00 18.36 -6.69
C ASP A 93 -15.36 17.70 -7.00
N ARG A 94 -16.42 17.93 -6.20
CA ARG A 94 -17.80 17.50 -6.54
C ARG A 94 -18.32 18.17 -7.81
N ALA A 95 -18.08 19.48 -7.98
CA ALA A 95 -18.50 20.21 -9.16
C ALA A 95 -17.79 19.69 -10.43
N TYR A 96 -16.51 19.32 -10.31
CA TYR A 96 -15.74 18.70 -11.40
C TYR A 96 -16.28 17.32 -11.77
N ALA A 97 -16.49 16.44 -10.79
CA ALA A 97 -17.06 15.11 -11.02
C ALA A 97 -18.45 15.18 -11.66
N ALA A 98 -19.31 16.10 -11.18
CA ALA A 98 -20.63 16.33 -11.76
C ALA A 98 -20.56 16.87 -13.20
N ALA A 99 -19.60 17.75 -13.50
CA ALA A 99 -19.39 18.24 -14.86
C ALA A 99 -18.87 17.13 -15.80
N LEU A 100 -17.94 16.29 -15.33
CA LEU A 100 -17.46 15.14 -16.08
C LEU A 100 -18.54 14.08 -16.32
N LYS A 101 -19.48 13.89 -15.37
CA LYS A 101 -20.65 13.03 -15.58
C LYS A 101 -21.45 13.46 -16.81
N THR A 102 -21.74 14.76 -16.92
CA THR A 102 -22.45 15.34 -18.06
C THR A 102 -21.65 15.14 -19.36
N VAL A 103 -20.33 15.34 -19.32
CA VAL A 103 -19.46 15.15 -20.49
C VAL A 103 -19.42 13.68 -20.91
N TYR A 104 -19.33 12.74 -19.96
CA TYR A 104 -19.37 11.31 -20.22
C TYR A 104 -20.70 10.87 -20.84
N GLN A 105 -21.82 11.43 -20.38
CA GLN A 105 -23.14 11.19 -21.00
C GLN A 105 -23.22 11.72 -22.43
N GLN A 106 -22.53 12.82 -22.74
CA GLN A 106 -22.47 13.38 -24.10
C GLN A 106 -21.52 12.59 -25.02
N TYR A 107 -20.45 12.01 -24.46
CA TYR A 107 -19.42 11.26 -25.19
C TYR A 107 -19.18 9.87 -24.56
N PRO A 108 -20.20 8.98 -24.50
CA PRO A 108 -20.13 7.72 -23.73
C PRO A 108 -19.19 6.67 -24.33
N ASP A 109 -18.73 6.90 -25.55
CA ASP A 109 -17.83 6.01 -26.29
C ASP A 109 -16.36 6.45 -26.16
N ASP A 110 -16.09 7.60 -25.54
CA ASP A 110 -14.75 8.14 -25.39
C ASP A 110 -14.04 7.56 -24.15
N PRO A 111 -12.95 6.79 -24.33
CA PRO A 111 -12.33 6.08 -23.22
C PRO A 111 -11.57 7.01 -22.27
N ASP A 112 -10.99 8.11 -22.74
CA ASP A 112 -10.29 9.07 -21.88
C ASP A 112 -11.29 9.79 -20.97
N ILE A 113 -12.45 10.19 -21.52
CA ILE A 113 -13.52 10.84 -20.74
C ILE A 113 -14.10 9.88 -19.71
N GLY A 114 -14.35 8.63 -20.07
CA GLY A 114 -14.81 7.60 -19.12
C GLY A 114 -13.79 7.36 -18.00
N ALA A 115 -12.50 7.27 -18.33
CA ALA A 115 -11.44 7.11 -17.33
C ALA A 115 -11.31 8.34 -16.41
N MET A 116 -11.36 9.56 -16.95
CA MET A 116 -11.35 10.80 -16.16
C MET A 116 -12.58 10.91 -15.26
N TYR A 117 -13.75 10.49 -15.74
CA TYR A 117 -14.97 10.49 -14.93
C TYR A 117 -14.85 9.52 -13.75
N ALA A 118 -14.40 8.29 -13.99
CA ALA A 118 -14.16 7.32 -12.94
C ALA A 118 -13.13 7.81 -11.91
N GLU A 119 -12.00 8.37 -12.36
CA GLU A 119 -10.98 8.97 -11.48
C GLU A 119 -11.56 10.11 -10.65
N ALA A 120 -12.35 11.02 -11.24
CA ALA A 120 -12.97 12.12 -10.51
C ALA A 120 -13.92 11.64 -9.41
N LEU A 121 -14.63 10.51 -9.61
CA LEU A 121 -15.44 9.88 -8.56
C LEU A 121 -14.55 9.22 -7.49
N MET A 122 -13.44 8.60 -7.89
CA MET A 122 -12.48 8.02 -6.95
C MET A 122 -11.83 9.10 -6.07
N ASP A 123 -11.50 10.27 -6.63
CA ASP A 123 -10.95 11.42 -5.90
C ASP A 123 -11.92 12.01 -4.86
N LEU A 124 -13.24 11.80 -5.02
CA LEU A 124 -14.24 12.15 -3.99
C LEU A 124 -14.23 11.18 -2.80
N HIS A 125 -13.73 9.96 -3.01
CA HIS A 125 -13.78 8.84 -2.08
C HIS A 125 -12.40 8.13 -1.98
N PRO A 126 -11.31 8.88 -1.73
CA PRO A 126 -9.96 8.31 -1.71
C PRO A 126 -9.88 7.22 -0.64
N TRP A 127 -9.43 6.03 -1.03
CA TRP A 127 -9.31 4.85 -0.16
C TRP A 127 -10.62 4.37 0.50
N ASP A 128 -11.77 4.81 -0.01
CA ASP A 128 -13.10 4.48 0.55
C ASP A 128 -14.02 3.92 -0.54
N ILE A 129 -13.53 3.04 -1.41
CA ILE A 129 -14.37 2.40 -2.46
C ILE A 129 -15.12 1.20 -1.88
N TRP A 130 -14.51 0.47 -0.95
CA TRP A 130 -15.11 -0.70 -0.31
C TRP A 130 -15.06 -0.55 1.21
N GLN A 131 -16.08 -1.08 1.89
CA GLN A 131 -16.04 -1.26 3.33
C GLN A 131 -14.98 -2.31 3.69
N LYS A 132 -14.55 -2.32 4.96
CA LYS A 132 -13.52 -3.25 5.46
C LYS A 132 -13.84 -4.74 5.23
N ASN A 133 -15.12 -5.11 5.20
CA ASN A 133 -15.58 -6.47 4.94
C ASN A 133 -15.71 -6.79 3.44
N GLY A 134 -15.25 -5.90 2.55
CA GLY A 134 -15.33 -6.03 1.11
C GLY A 134 -16.72 -5.71 0.52
N GLN A 135 -17.65 -5.14 1.30
CA GLN A 135 -18.94 -4.68 0.77
C GLN A 135 -18.80 -3.35 0.04
N ALA A 136 -19.53 -3.21 -1.08
CA ALA A 136 -19.53 -1.99 -1.88
C ALA A 136 -20.07 -0.79 -1.09
N GLN A 137 -19.39 0.35 -1.20
CA GLN A 137 -19.94 1.65 -0.86
C GLN A 137 -20.97 2.10 -1.93
N PRO A 138 -21.85 3.08 -1.64
CA PRO A 138 -22.88 3.54 -2.59
C PRO A 138 -22.35 4.00 -3.96
N TRP A 139 -21.13 4.54 -4.02
CA TRP A 139 -20.49 5.03 -5.25
C TRP A 139 -19.72 3.95 -6.03
N THR A 140 -19.48 2.77 -5.44
CA THR A 140 -18.65 1.69 -6.03
C THR A 140 -19.14 1.26 -7.39
N ALA A 141 -20.45 1.01 -7.51
CA ALA A 141 -21.03 0.48 -8.74
C ALA A 141 -20.86 1.43 -9.93
N GLU A 142 -20.94 2.74 -9.67
CA GLU A 142 -20.74 3.75 -10.73
C GLU A 142 -19.27 3.83 -11.16
N ILE A 143 -18.32 3.77 -10.22
CA ILE A 143 -16.88 3.79 -10.51
C ILE A 143 -16.48 2.53 -11.29
N VAL A 144 -16.73 1.36 -10.71
CA VAL A 144 -16.35 0.05 -11.27
C VAL A 144 -17.04 -0.16 -12.62
N GLY A 145 -18.35 0.13 -12.71
CA GLY A 145 -19.11 -0.02 -13.95
C GLY A 145 -18.62 0.89 -15.07
N THR A 146 -18.22 2.13 -14.76
CA THR A 146 -17.62 3.05 -15.75
C THR A 146 -16.30 2.49 -16.27
N LEU A 147 -15.42 2.03 -15.37
CA LEU A 147 -14.12 1.46 -15.75
C LEU A 147 -14.26 0.19 -16.58
N GLU A 148 -15.17 -0.71 -16.21
CA GLU A 148 -15.46 -1.93 -16.98
C GLU A 148 -16.01 -1.61 -18.38
N GLN A 149 -16.84 -0.58 -18.52
CA GLN A 149 -17.32 -0.13 -19.82
C GLN A 149 -16.17 0.40 -20.68
N VAL A 150 -15.26 1.20 -20.11
CA VAL A 150 -14.08 1.71 -20.82
C VAL A 150 -13.16 0.56 -21.23
N ILE A 151 -12.84 -0.37 -20.32
CA ILE A 151 -11.97 -1.53 -20.59
C ILE A 151 -12.59 -2.44 -21.66
N ARG A 152 -13.91 -2.65 -21.65
CA ARG A 152 -14.59 -3.45 -22.68
C ARG A 152 -14.41 -2.88 -24.08
N ARG A 153 -14.43 -1.55 -24.22
CA ARG A 153 -14.30 -0.84 -25.51
C ARG A 153 -12.85 -0.63 -25.92
N SER A 154 -12.01 -0.32 -24.94
CA SER A 154 -10.59 0.00 -25.12
C SER A 154 -9.77 -0.82 -24.12
N PRO A 155 -9.57 -2.13 -24.36
CA PRO A 155 -8.90 -3.03 -23.41
C PRO A 155 -7.49 -2.58 -23.03
N ASN A 156 -6.81 -1.88 -23.94
CA ASN A 156 -5.44 -1.39 -23.74
C ASN A 156 -5.38 0.04 -23.18
N HIS A 157 -6.49 0.60 -22.70
CA HIS A 157 -6.48 1.94 -22.12
C HIS A 157 -5.79 1.93 -20.75
N ALA A 158 -4.60 2.54 -20.65
CA ALA A 158 -3.76 2.45 -19.46
C ALA A 158 -4.40 3.05 -18.20
N GLY A 159 -5.04 4.23 -18.31
CA GLY A 159 -5.72 4.88 -17.17
C GLY A 159 -6.83 4.01 -16.58
N ALA A 160 -7.81 3.60 -17.39
CA ALA A 160 -8.86 2.68 -16.98
C ALA A 160 -8.36 1.37 -16.32
N ASN A 161 -7.34 0.70 -16.88
CA ASN A 161 -6.80 -0.51 -16.26
C ASN A 161 -6.09 -0.24 -14.93
N HIS A 162 -5.36 0.88 -14.83
CA HIS A 162 -4.74 1.32 -13.58
C HIS A 162 -5.81 1.62 -12.52
N PHE A 163 -6.78 2.47 -12.84
CA PHE A 163 -7.84 2.86 -11.93
C PHE A 163 -8.72 1.66 -11.53
N TYR A 164 -8.89 0.66 -12.41
CA TYR A 164 -9.63 -0.56 -12.10
C TYR A 164 -8.93 -1.43 -11.04
N ILE A 165 -7.60 -1.49 -11.06
CA ILE A 165 -6.84 -2.16 -9.98
C ILE A 165 -7.15 -1.46 -8.65
N HIS A 166 -6.96 -0.14 -8.57
CA HIS A 166 -7.27 0.62 -7.35
C HIS A 166 -8.73 0.50 -6.92
N ALA A 167 -9.67 0.55 -7.87
CA ALA A 167 -11.09 0.45 -7.58
C ALA A 167 -11.52 -0.94 -7.09
N THR A 168 -10.69 -1.98 -7.21
CA THR A 168 -11.06 -3.36 -6.86
C THR A 168 -10.14 -4.01 -5.82
N GLU A 169 -8.97 -3.46 -5.53
CA GLU A 169 -7.96 -4.02 -4.60
C GLU A 169 -8.51 -4.25 -3.18
N ALA A 170 -9.38 -3.36 -2.70
CA ALA A 170 -10.00 -3.47 -1.39
C ALA A 170 -11.25 -4.38 -1.35
N SER A 171 -11.73 -4.85 -2.51
CA SER A 171 -12.98 -5.60 -2.64
C SER A 171 -12.90 -7.02 -2.06
N ALA A 172 -14.05 -7.70 -2.01
CA ALA A 172 -14.12 -9.13 -1.75
C ALA A 172 -13.63 -10.00 -2.93
N HIS A 173 -13.49 -9.40 -4.12
CA HIS A 173 -13.13 -10.07 -5.38
C HIS A 173 -11.98 -9.34 -6.11
N PRO A 174 -10.81 -9.18 -5.47
CA PRO A 174 -9.67 -8.48 -6.08
C PRO A 174 -9.19 -9.15 -7.38
N GLU A 175 -9.45 -10.45 -7.57
CA GLU A 175 -9.15 -11.21 -8.79
C GLU A 175 -9.85 -10.66 -10.04
N ALA A 176 -10.89 -9.83 -9.88
CA ALA A 176 -11.54 -9.15 -11.00
C ALA A 176 -10.53 -8.34 -11.85
N ALA A 177 -9.50 -7.79 -11.22
CA ALA A 177 -8.46 -7.00 -11.88
C ALA A 177 -7.29 -7.82 -12.43
N ASP A 178 -7.27 -9.15 -12.36
CA ASP A 178 -6.13 -9.98 -12.80
C ASP A 178 -5.71 -9.71 -14.25
N LYS A 179 -6.69 -9.47 -15.15
CA LYS A 179 -6.41 -9.13 -16.56
C LYS A 179 -5.73 -7.76 -16.69
N SER A 180 -6.20 -6.77 -15.93
CA SER A 180 -5.61 -5.43 -15.90
C SER A 180 -4.21 -5.47 -15.28
N ALA A 181 -4.03 -6.22 -14.19
CA ALA A 181 -2.74 -6.47 -13.56
C ALA A 181 -1.77 -7.13 -14.54
N GLN A 182 -2.18 -8.18 -15.26
CA GLN A 182 -1.33 -8.82 -16.25
C GLN A 182 -0.94 -7.87 -17.39
N LEU A 183 -1.90 -7.09 -17.92
CA LEU A 183 -1.66 -6.16 -19.02
C LEU A 183 -0.64 -5.06 -18.63
N LEU A 184 -0.79 -4.46 -17.46
CA LEU A 184 0.09 -3.36 -17.01
C LEU A 184 1.54 -3.79 -16.78
N THR A 185 1.82 -5.10 -16.66
CA THR A 185 3.22 -5.58 -16.59
C THR A 185 4.05 -5.25 -17.83
N THR A 186 3.42 -4.91 -18.97
CA THR A 186 4.10 -4.67 -20.24
C THR A 186 3.55 -3.49 -21.06
N LEU A 187 2.32 -3.02 -20.79
CA LEU A 187 1.65 -2.01 -21.62
C LEU A 187 2.41 -0.67 -21.68
N VAL A 188 2.99 -0.23 -20.56
CA VAL A 188 3.66 1.08 -20.43
C VAL A 188 5.00 0.91 -19.71
N PRO A 189 5.99 0.27 -20.34
CA PRO A 189 7.20 -0.20 -19.65
C PRO A 189 8.10 0.94 -19.14
N GLY A 190 7.91 2.17 -19.62
CA GLY A 190 8.62 3.36 -19.12
C GLY A 190 7.98 4.02 -17.90
N ALA A 191 6.84 3.53 -17.40
CA ALA A 191 6.15 4.10 -16.25
C ALA A 191 6.27 3.15 -15.04
N GLY A 192 7.23 3.42 -14.15
CA GLY A 192 7.49 2.56 -12.99
C GLY A 192 6.26 2.32 -12.12
N HIS A 193 5.47 3.37 -11.85
CA HIS A 193 4.22 3.21 -11.09
C HIS A 193 3.23 2.23 -11.77
N LEU A 194 3.03 2.33 -13.09
CA LEU A 194 2.14 1.40 -13.81
C LEU A 194 2.67 -0.04 -13.82
N LEU A 195 3.98 -0.23 -13.89
CA LEU A 195 4.61 -1.56 -13.77
C LEU A 195 4.44 -2.15 -12.38
N HIS A 196 4.33 -1.30 -11.36
CA HIS A 196 4.14 -1.68 -9.97
C HIS A 196 2.69 -2.04 -9.64
N MET A 197 1.71 -1.34 -10.22
CA MET A 197 0.27 -1.52 -9.94
C MET A 197 -0.22 -2.98 -9.89
N PRO A 198 0.23 -3.92 -10.74
CA PRO A 198 -0.17 -5.32 -10.65
C PRO A 198 0.02 -5.93 -9.25
N SER A 199 0.99 -5.43 -8.47
CA SER A 199 1.29 -5.89 -7.11
C SER A 199 0.13 -5.69 -6.13
N HIS A 200 -0.70 -4.67 -6.35
CA HIS A 200 -1.89 -4.37 -5.53
C HIS A 200 -2.92 -5.50 -5.63
N THR A 201 -3.14 -6.02 -6.84
CA THR A 201 -3.96 -7.22 -7.04
C THR A 201 -3.24 -8.47 -6.52
N TYR A 202 -1.96 -8.65 -6.85
CA TYR A 202 -1.22 -9.88 -6.54
C TYR A 202 -1.03 -10.14 -5.04
N ILE A 203 -0.83 -9.10 -4.23
CA ILE A 203 -0.73 -9.27 -2.77
C ILE A 203 -2.06 -9.72 -2.17
N ARG A 204 -3.20 -9.34 -2.77
CA ARG A 204 -4.54 -9.70 -2.33
C ARG A 204 -4.97 -11.09 -2.79
N THR A 205 -4.48 -11.55 -3.95
CA THR A 205 -4.82 -12.87 -4.51
C THR A 205 -3.83 -13.97 -4.13
N GLY A 206 -2.75 -13.64 -3.41
CA GLY A 206 -1.72 -14.60 -3.01
C GLY A 206 -0.68 -14.89 -4.10
N ALA A 207 -0.69 -14.14 -5.20
CA ALA A 207 0.28 -14.20 -6.28
C ALA A 207 1.60 -13.48 -5.93
N TYR A 208 2.14 -13.71 -4.72
CA TYR A 208 3.23 -12.92 -4.13
C TYR A 208 4.46 -12.83 -5.02
N HIS A 209 4.85 -13.93 -5.68
CA HIS A 209 6.00 -13.93 -6.59
C HIS A 209 5.82 -12.98 -7.79
N GLN A 210 4.61 -12.93 -8.36
CA GLN A 210 4.30 -11.99 -9.43
C GLN A 210 4.38 -10.55 -8.93
N GLY A 211 3.96 -10.29 -7.69
CA GLY A 211 4.16 -9.03 -6.99
C GLY A 211 5.65 -8.67 -6.84
N THR A 212 6.50 -9.60 -6.38
CA THR A 212 7.95 -9.38 -6.28
C THR A 212 8.53 -8.97 -7.63
N VAL A 213 8.24 -9.74 -8.68
CA VAL A 213 8.77 -9.50 -10.04
C VAL A 213 8.27 -8.17 -10.62
N ALA A 214 6.99 -7.83 -10.43
CA ALA A 214 6.43 -6.55 -10.86
C ALA A 214 7.18 -5.37 -10.25
N ASN A 215 7.47 -5.42 -8.93
CA ASN A 215 8.22 -4.36 -8.26
C ASN A 215 9.69 -4.30 -8.66
N GLN A 216 10.34 -5.43 -8.94
CA GLN A 216 11.71 -5.40 -9.48
C GLN A 216 11.77 -4.64 -10.80
N ARG A 217 10.80 -4.87 -11.70
CA ARG A 217 10.69 -4.16 -12.99
C ARG A 217 10.37 -2.68 -12.80
N ALA A 218 9.45 -2.34 -11.89
CA ALA A 218 9.12 -0.96 -11.57
C ALA A 218 10.34 -0.19 -11.04
N LEU A 219 11.11 -0.82 -10.15
CA LEU A 219 12.35 -0.25 -9.61
C LEU A 219 13.42 -0.05 -10.68
N GLU A 220 13.56 -0.97 -11.63
CA GLU A 220 14.49 -0.84 -12.76
C GLU A 220 14.11 0.35 -13.67
N ALA A 221 12.82 0.48 -13.99
CA ALA A 221 12.30 1.60 -14.78
C ALA A 221 12.52 2.95 -14.07
N ASP A 222 12.21 3.03 -12.77
CA ASP A 222 12.35 4.26 -12.00
C ASP A 222 13.80 4.61 -11.64
N SER A 223 14.69 3.63 -11.46
CA SER A 223 16.12 3.89 -11.25
C SER A 223 16.73 4.59 -12.46
N SER A 224 16.31 4.21 -13.67
CA SER A 224 16.74 4.86 -14.92
C SER A 224 16.21 6.30 -15.01
N TYR A 225 14.97 6.52 -14.58
CA TYR A 225 14.34 7.85 -14.57
C TYR A 225 14.92 8.80 -13.50
N THR A 226 15.10 8.33 -12.27
CA THR A 226 15.62 9.14 -11.15
C THR A 226 17.06 9.59 -11.38
N ALA A 227 17.90 8.72 -11.96
CA ALA A 227 19.27 9.06 -12.35
C ALA A 227 19.33 10.11 -13.48
N ALA A 228 18.34 10.14 -14.38
CA ALA A 228 18.31 11.07 -15.52
C ALA A 228 17.68 12.44 -15.20
N CYS A 229 16.69 12.49 -14.30
CA CYS A 229 15.79 13.66 -14.21
C CYS A 229 15.86 14.47 -12.90
N HIS A 230 16.65 14.06 -11.90
CA HIS A 230 16.71 14.69 -10.56
C HIS A 230 15.32 14.98 -9.98
N ALA A 231 14.40 14.01 -10.07
CA ALA A 231 13.00 14.17 -9.72
C ALA A 231 12.80 14.71 -8.29
N GLN A 232 11.77 15.54 -8.10
CA GLN A 232 11.35 16.13 -6.82
C GLN A 232 9.84 15.92 -6.61
N GLY A 233 9.35 16.12 -5.37
CA GLY A 233 7.93 16.01 -5.03
C GLY A 233 7.47 14.61 -4.62
N ALA A 234 6.18 14.32 -4.78
CA ALA A 234 5.55 13.06 -4.33
C ALA A 234 6.17 11.79 -4.92
N TYR A 235 6.69 11.83 -6.16
CA TYR A 235 7.25 10.65 -6.83
C TYR A 235 8.50 10.06 -6.15
N PRO A 236 9.61 10.80 -5.99
CA PRO A 236 10.79 10.30 -5.29
C PRO A 236 10.57 10.09 -3.77
N LEU A 237 9.59 10.76 -3.16
CA LEU A 237 9.33 10.68 -1.72
C LEU A 237 8.33 9.59 -1.33
N GLY A 238 7.40 9.26 -2.21
CA GLY A 238 6.30 8.32 -1.99
C GLY A 238 6.36 7.14 -2.95
N TYR A 239 6.06 7.36 -4.23
CA TYR A 239 5.88 6.29 -5.23
C TYR A 239 7.13 5.41 -5.42
N TYR A 240 8.32 6.00 -5.57
CA TYR A 240 9.54 5.20 -5.76
C TYR A 240 9.91 4.35 -4.53
N PRO A 241 9.93 4.90 -3.29
CA PRO A 241 10.02 4.08 -2.08
C PRO A 241 8.90 3.04 -1.98
N HIS A 242 7.68 3.34 -2.43
CA HIS A 242 6.56 2.41 -2.38
C HIS A 242 6.78 1.14 -3.23
N ASN A 243 7.54 1.22 -4.32
CA ASN A 243 7.97 0.03 -5.07
C ASN A 243 8.88 -0.87 -4.21
N TYR A 244 9.80 -0.30 -3.43
CA TYR A 244 10.59 -1.08 -2.44
C TYR A 244 9.71 -1.60 -1.30
N HIS A 245 8.69 -0.85 -0.89
CA HIS A 245 7.73 -1.25 0.14
C HIS A 245 7.00 -2.53 -0.27
N PHE A 246 6.41 -2.55 -1.46
CA PHE A 246 5.74 -3.73 -2.00
C PHE A 246 6.71 -4.87 -2.32
N LEU A 247 7.90 -4.60 -2.88
CA LEU A 247 8.94 -5.62 -3.06
C LEU A 247 9.24 -6.32 -1.74
N THR A 248 9.41 -5.54 -0.67
CA THR A 248 9.74 -6.06 0.67
C THR A 248 8.64 -6.97 1.20
N ALA A 249 7.37 -6.54 1.10
CA ALA A 249 6.24 -7.32 1.58
C ALA A 249 6.05 -8.61 0.78
N THR A 250 6.00 -8.51 -0.55
CA THR A 250 5.79 -9.66 -1.45
C THR A 250 6.94 -10.67 -1.38
N ALA A 251 8.20 -10.20 -1.34
CA ALA A 251 9.36 -11.06 -1.13
C ALA A 251 9.32 -11.77 0.23
N THR A 252 8.78 -11.13 1.28
CA THR A 252 8.62 -11.79 2.59
C THR A 252 7.51 -12.84 2.57
N LEU A 253 6.41 -12.57 1.89
CA LEU A 253 5.25 -13.47 1.79
C LEU A 253 5.52 -14.70 0.91
N GLU A 254 6.36 -14.57 -0.12
CA GLU A 254 6.83 -15.70 -0.92
C GLU A 254 8.02 -16.46 -0.29
N GLY A 255 8.62 -15.92 0.77
CA GLY A 255 9.73 -16.57 1.48
C GLY A 255 11.13 -16.28 0.95
N ASN A 256 11.29 -15.27 0.10
CA ASN A 256 12.58 -14.80 -0.40
C ASN A 256 13.20 -13.80 0.59
N ARG A 257 13.87 -14.33 1.61
CA ARG A 257 14.52 -13.59 2.69
C ARG A 257 15.57 -12.63 2.16
N LYS A 258 16.41 -13.04 1.21
CA LYS A 258 17.46 -12.18 0.68
C LYS A 258 16.87 -10.91 0.07
N LEU A 259 15.91 -11.07 -0.86
CA LEU A 259 15.27 -9.91 -1.50
C LEU A 259 14.47 -9.07 -0.50
N ALA A 260 13.78 -9.70 0.45
CA ALA A 260 13.04 -8.97 1.48
C ALA A 260 13.94 -8.08 2.33
N LEU A 261 15.08 -8.60 2.81
CA LEU A 261 16.02 -7.83 3.64
C LEU A 261 16.71 -6.72 2.83
N GLU A 262 17.12 -7.01 1.59
CA GLU A 262 17.72 -6.01 0.70
C GLU A 262 16.72 -4.89 0.35
N GLY A 263 15.48 -5.25 0.02
CA GLY A 263 14.38 -4.32 -0.25
C GLY A 263 14.09 -3.43 0.95
N ALA A 264 13.97 -4.01 2.15
CA ALA A 264 13.71 -3.27 3.37
C ALA A 264 14.84 -2.27 3.69
N ALA A 265 16.10 -2.69 3.56
CA ALA A 265 17.25 -1.83 3.78
C ALA A 265 17.27 -0.65 2.80
N LYS A 266 16.97 -0.89 1.51
CA LYS A 266 16.85 0.16 0.50
C LYS A 266 15.68 1.10 0.79
N LEU A 267 14.52 0.57 1.17
CA LEU A 267 13.36 1.36 1.57
C LEU A 267 13.71 2.35 2.68
N ALA A 268 14.36 1.86 3.74
CA ALA A 268 14.79 2.69 4.85
C ALA A 268 15.87 3.72 4.47
N ALA A 269 16.73 3.39 3.50
CA ALA A 269 17.73 4.33 2.98
C ALA A 269 17.11 5.46 2.15
N TYR A 270 16.04 5.17 1.40
CA TYR A 270 15.31 6.16 0.60
C TYR A 270 14.32 7.00 1.42
N ALA A 271 13.97 6.60 2.64
CA ALA A 271 13.20 7.44 3.55
C ALA A 271 13.97 8.76 3.83
N ASN A 272 13.40 9.89 3.38
CA ASN A 272 14.03 11.19 3.50
C ASN A 272 14.10 11.64 4.97
N LYS A 273 15.28 11.46 5.59
CA LYS A 273 15.50 11.70 7.04
C LYS A 273 15.14 13.12 7.50
N PRO A 274 15.54 14.21 6.80
CA PRO A 274 15.10 15.57 7.15
C PRO A 274 13.58 15.72 7.22
N LEU A 275 12.84 15.04 6.35
CA LEU A 275 11.38 15.13 6.27
C LEU A 275 10.65 14.16 7.23
N MET A 276 11.35 13.28 7.94
CA MET A 276 10.71 12.35 8.89
C MET A 276 10.00 13.05 10.06
N ARG A 277 10.30 14.33 10.33
CA ARG A 277 9.57 15.15 11.32
C ARG A 277 8.48 16.03 10.73
N HIS A 278 8.32 16.03 9.41
CA HIS A 278 7.30 16.83 8.75
C HIS A 278 5.90 16.35 9.20
N PRO A 279 4.96 17.23 9.58
CA PRO A 279 3.65 16.81 10.11
C PRO A 279 2.86 15.89 9.18
N MET A 280 2.90 16.16 7.87
CA MET A 280 2.18 15.35 6.87
C MET A 280 2.96 14.11 6.39
N LEU A 281 4.18 14.29 5.87
CA LEU A 281 4.98 13.21 5.28
C LEU A 281 5.74 12.37 6.32
N GLY A 282 6.05 12.96 7.46
CA GLY A 282 6.92 12.37 8.48
C GLY A 282 6.45 11.01 8.98
N PRO A 283 5.15 10.83 9.29
CA PRO A 283 4.66 9.53 9.74
C PRO A 283 4.93 8.40 8.75
N SER A 284 4.59 8.60 7.47
CA SER A 284 4.84 7.63 6.40
C SER A 284 6.32 7.34 6.18
N LEU A 285 7.17 8.38 6.19
CA LEU A 285 8.62 8.21 6.04
C LEU A 285 9.24 7.46 7.23
N GLN A 286 8.74 7.69 8.45
CA GLN A 286 9.12 6.92 9.63
C GLN A 286 8.73 5.45 9.50
N HIS A 287 7.58 5.15 8.91
CA HIS A 287 7.15 3.77 8.67
C HIS A 287 8.01 3.04 7.63
N PHE A 288 8.33 3.69 6.51
CA PHE A 288 9.31 3.16 5.55
C PHE A 288 10.67 2.92 6.22
N TYR A 289 11.12 3.86 7.05
CA TYR A 289 12.39 3.75 7.76
C TYR A 289 12.45 2.56 8.73
N THR A 290 11.34 2.19 9.38
CA THR A 290 11.32 1.10 10.38
C THR A 290 11.09 -0.28 9.79
N THR A 291 10.74 -0.39 8.51
CA THR A 291 10.45 -1.67 7.84
C THR A 291 11.53 -2.75 8.01
N PRO A 292 12.85 -2.45 8.00
CA PRO A 292 13.89 -3.46 8.28
C PRO A 292 13.71 -4.22 9.59
N TYR A 293 13.20 -3.58 10.64
CA TYR A 293 12.97 -4.24 11.93
C TYR A 293 11.91 -5.34 11.82
N ASN A 294 10.79 -5.07 11.15
CA ASN A 294 9.70 -6.03 10.99
C ASN A 294 10.15 -7.25 10.18
N VAL A 295 10.85 -7.01 9.07
CA VAL A 295 11.35 -8.09 8.18
C VAL A 295 12.41 -8.94 8.89
N ALA A 296 13.34 -8.29 9.60
CA ALA A 296 14.36 -8.99 10.36
C ALA A 296 13.75 -9.85 11.49
N VAL A 297 12.70 -9.37 12.16
CA VAL A 297 11.93 -10.16 13.15
C VAL A 297 11.27 -11.36 12.48
N LYS A 298 10.59 -11.15 11.36
CA LYS A 298 9.88 -12.23 10.64
C LYS A 298 10.80 -13.37 10.22
N PHE A 299 12.03 -13.06 9.81
CA PHE A 299 13.04 -14.05 9.42
C PHE A 299 14.00 -14.47 10.55
N GLY A 300 13.74 -14.07 11.79
CA GLY A 300 14.55 -14.47 12.95
C GLY A 300 16.00 -14.00 12.94
N ARG A 301 16.27 -12.83 12.34
CA ARG A 301 17.62 -12.23 12.26
C ARG A 301 17.99 -11.53 13.58
N TRP A 302 18.00 -12.30 14.67
CA TRP A 302 18.08 -11.76 16.04
C TRP A 302 19.33 -10.92 16.28
N ASP A 303 20.49 -11.37 15.83
CA ASP A 303 21.74 -10.62 16.02
C ASP A 303 21.78 -9.32 15.21
N GLU A 304 21.25 -9.33 13.98
CA GLU A 304 21.09 -8.11 13.19
C GLU A 304 20.13 -7.13 13.85
N VAL A 305 18.99 -7.60 14.37
CA VAL A 305 18.05 -6.75 15.11
C VAL A 305 18.70 -6.08 16.31
N LEU A 306 19.52 -6.81 17.06
CA LEU A 306 20.24 -6.26 18.22
C LEU A 306 21.35 -5.28 17.83
N ALA A 307 21.91 -5.41 16.62
CA ALA A 307 22.93 -4.52 16.07
C ALA A 307 22.36 -3.24 15.42
N MET A 308 21.11 -3.30 14.90
CA MET A 308 20.44 -2.15 14.28
C MET A 308 20.25 -0.98 15.26
N LYS A 309 20.43 0.24 14.74
CA LYS A 309 20.30 1.50 15.49
C LYS A 309 19.48 2.50 14.68
N ASN A 310 18.67 3.30 15.38
CA ASN A 310 18.05 4.46 14.81
C ASN A 310 19.07 5.59 14.66
N PHE A 311 19.02 6.33 13.54
CA PHE A 311 19.89 7.50 13.35
C PHE A 311 19.54 8.64 14.33
N ASP A 312 18.28 8.71 14.75
CA ASP A 312 17.77 9.65 15.74
C ASP A 312 16.89 8.88 16.75
N THR A 313 17.38 8.69 17.97
CA THR A 313 16.68 7.97 19.04
C THR A 313 15.62 8.82 19.74
N THR A 314 15.46 10.09 19.37
CA THR A 314 14.41 10.97 19.91
C THR A 314 13.10 10.89 19.12
N MET A 315 13.09 10.17 17.99
CA MET A 315 11.87 9.89 17.24
C MET A 315 11.10 8.73 17.88
N VAL A 316 9.94 9.04 18.44
CA VAL A 316 9.13 8.11 19.25
C VAL A 316 8.76 6.84 18.49
N TYR A 317 8.22 6.96 17.27
CA TYR A 317 7.74 5.80 16.52
C TYR A 317 8.89 4.85 16.08
N PRO A 318 9.98 5.33 15.44
CA PRO A 318 11.14 4.50 15.17
C PRO A 318 11.72 3.83 16.40
N GLU A 319 11.76 4.53 17.53
CA GLU A 319 12.29 3.98 18.76
C GLU A 319 11.36 2.92 19.38
N ALA A 320 10.05 3.11 19.30
CA ALA A 320 9.06 2.10 19.70
C ALA A 320 9.21 0.82 18.87
N ILE A 321 9.26 0.92 17.53
CA ILE A 321 9.44 -0.27 16.67
C ILE A 321 10.78 -0.95 16.92
N ARG A 322 11.85 -0.18 17.18
CA ARG A 322 13.15 -0.74 17.58
C ARG A 322 13.06 -1.55 18.88
N HIS A 323 12.37 -1.04 19.91
CA HIS A 323 12.18 -1.76 21.17
C HIS A 323 11.33 -3.02 20.99
N TYR A 324 10.26 -2.97 20.17
CA TYR A 324 9.50 -4.16 19.79
C TYR A 324 10.41 -5.24 19.18
N ALA A 325 11.17 -4.88 18.14
CA ALA A 325 12.00 -5.83 17.42
C ALA A 325 13.10 -6.42 18.31
N ARG A 326 13.78 -5.57 19.11
CA ARG A 326 14.79 -6.03 20.07
C ARG A 326 14.18 -6.94 21.14
N GLY A 327 12.98 -6.63 21.62
CA GLY A 327 12.24 -7.50 22.53
C GLY A 327 12.02 -8.88 21.92
N MET A 328 11.53 -8.94 20.67
CA MET A 328 11.33 -10.20 19.94
C MET A 328 12.64 -10.96 19.73
N ALA A 329 13.73 -10.26 19.41
CA ALA A 329 15.07 -10.87 19.30
C ALA A 329 15.54 -11.48 20.63
N TRP A 330 15.29 -10.81 21.76
CA TRP A 330 15.61 -11.38 23.08
C TRP A 330 14.73 -12.57 23.45
N VAL A 331 13.45 -12.59 23.03
CA VAL A 331 12.60 -13.78 23.16
C VAL A 331 13.18 -14.94 22.35
N GLY A 332 13.54 -14.75 21.08
CA GLY A 332 14.17 -15.78 20.24
C GLY A 332 15.50 -16.29 20.82
N LYS A 333 16.30 -15.40 21.43
CA LYS A 333 17.53 -15.77 22.16
C LYS A 333 17.28 -16.31 23.58
N LYS A 334 16.02 -16.54 23.98
CA LYS A 334 15.60 -17.06 25.29
C LYS A 334 16.06 -16.20 26.49
N ASN A 335 16.29 -14.91 26.28
CA ASN A 335 16.66 -13.97 27.34
C ASN A 335 15.45 -13.13 27.77
N LEU A 336 14.62 -13.70 28.64
CA LEU A 336 13.38 -13.07 29.11
C LEU A 336 13.60 -11.79 29.91
N SER A 337 14.73 -11.67 30.61
CA SER A 337 15.06 -10.45 31.36
C SER A 337 15.19 -9.26 30.43
N ASN A 338 15.99 -9.39 29.37
CA ASN A 338 16.16 -8.32 28.39
C ASN A 338 14.87 -8.09 27.58
N ALA A 339 14.12 -9.14 27.21
CA ALA A 339 12.85 -9.00 26.52
C ALA A 339 11.85 -8.14 27.32
N LYS A 340 11.71 -8.39 28.62
CA LYS A 340 10.84 -7.61 29.52
C LYS A 340 11.30 -6.15 29.67
N GLN A 341 12.61 -5.90 29.67
CA GLN A 341 13.14 -4.54 29.70
C GLN A 341 12.78 -3.77 28.41
N GLU A 342 12.89 -4.41 27.24
CA GLU A 342 12.49 -3.78 25.98
C GLU A 342 10.97 -3.55 25.93
N LEU A 343 10.16 -4.50 26.41
CA LEU A 343 8.70 -4.33 26.53
C LEU A 343 8.33 -3.16 27.45
N ALA A 344 9.03 -2.99 28.57
CA ALA A 344 8.79 -1.87 29.49
C ALA A 344 9.06 -0.52 28.80
N LYS A 345 10.15 -0.41 28.03
CA LYS A 345 10.47 0.81 27.26
C LYS A 345 9.45 1.08 26.16
N LEU A 346 9.04 0.03 25.44
CA LEU A 346 7.99 0.12 24.43
C LEU A 346 6.66 0.62 25.03
N ARG A 347 6.26 0.12 26.21
CA ARG A 347 5.05 0.59 26.91
C ARG A 347 5.12 2.05 27.34
N VAL A 348 6.30 2.56 27.68
CA VAL A 348 6.49 3.98 27.98
C VAL A 348 6.30 4.82 26.72
N LEU A 349 6.98 4.48 25.63
CA LEU A 349 6.86 5.20 24.34
C LEU A 349 5.44 5.09 23.77
N GLY A 350 4.76 3.96 23.95
CA GLY A 350 3.40 3.73 23.49
C GLY A 350 2.35 4.68 24.06
N ARG A 351 2.67 5.44 25.12
CA ARG A 351 1.78 6.45 25.72
C ARG A 351 2.01 7.86 25.17
N ASP A 352 3.03 8.05 24.35
CA ASP A 352 3.38 9.36 23.81
C ASP A 352 2.38 9.82 22.75
N THR A 353 1.93 11.07 22.86
CA THR A 353 0.94 11.66 21.95
C THR A 353 1.43 11.83 20.51
N ALA A 354 2.75 11.82 20.26
CA ALA A 354 3.32 11.85 18.91
C ALA A 354 2.85 10.66 18.06
N LEU A 355 2.50 9.54 18.70
CA LEU A 355 1.97 8.35 18.03
C LEU A 355 0.53 8.51 17.53
N LYS A 356 -0.16 9.63 17.80
CA LYS A 356 -1.47 9.91 17.20
C LYS A 356 -1.39 10.32 15.73
N ALA A 357 -0.19 10.56 15.20
CA ALA A 357 0.01 10.90 13.80
C ALA A 357 -0.43 9.75 12.88
N ILE A 358 -0.94 10.11 11.70
CA ILE A 358 -1.59 9.18 10.77
C ILE A 358 -0.61 8.77 9.66
N LEU A 359 -0.40 7.47 9.51
CA LEU A 359 0.38 6.85 8.45
C LEU A 359 -0.41 6.89 7.15
N PHE A 360 0.16 7.52 6.11
CA PHE A 360 -0.42 7.62 4.77
C PHE A 360 -1.84 8.22 4.75
N GLY A 361 -2.26 8.92 5.82
CA GLY A 361 -3.64 9.39 5.97
C GLY A 361 -4.67 8.30 6.33
N ILE A 362 -4.25 7.06 6.60
CA ILE A 362 -5.12 5.90 6.76
C ILE A 362 -5.23 5.44 8.22
N ASN A 363 -4.13 4.94 8.80
CA ASN A 363 -4.12 4.33 10.15
C ASN A 363 -3.18 5.10 11.09
N PRO A 364 -3.50 5.21 12.39
CA PRO A 364 -2.66 5.95 13.32
C PRO A 364 -1.48 5.11 13.83
N MET A 365 -0.33 5.73 14.05
CA MET A 365 0.90 5.06 14.52
C MET A 365 0.71 4.31 15.85
N ASN A 366 -0.12 4.84 16.75
CA ASN A 366 -0.38 4.24 18.05
C ASN A 366 -1.12 2.89 17.94
N ALA A 367 -1.95 2.68 16.90
CA ALA A 367 -2.57 1.38 16.68
C ALA A 367 -1.51 0.31 16.41
N LEU A 368 -0.49 0.63 15.59
CA LEU A 368 0.60 -0.30 15.31
C LEU A 368 1.50 -0.55 16.52
N THR A 369 1.83 0.48 17.29
CA THR A 369 2.65 0.29 18.50
C THR A 369 1.88 -0.46 19.59
N GLU A 370 0.56 -0.39 19.59
CA GLU A 370 -0.30 -1.15 20.49
C GLU A 370 -0.35 -2.64 20.11
N ILE A 371 -0.41 -2.97 18.81
CA ILE A 371 -0.24 -4.34 18.31
C ILE A 371 1.14 -4.87 18.69
N ALA A 372 2.21 -4.10 18.42
CA ALA A 372 3.58 -4.47 18.74
C ALA A 372 3.78 -4.78 20.25
N GLN A 373 3.16 -4.00 21.14
CA GLN A 373 3.20 -4.25 22.59
C GLN A 373 2.61 -5.61 22.95
N ARG A 374 1.42 -5.92 22.40
CA ARG A 374 0.69 -7.16 22.72
C ARG A 374 1.34 -8.39 22.10
N GLU A 375 1.90 -8.29 20.91
CA GLU A 375 2.67 -9.37 20.31
C GLU A 375 3.91 -9.71 21.15
N LEU A 376 4.69 -8.70 21.55
CA LEU A 376 5.87 -8.91 22.38
C LEU A 376 5.52 -9.48 23.76
N ASP A 377 4.45 -8.97 24.38
CA ASP A 377 3.95 -9.51 25.66
C ASP A 377 3.50 -10.98 25.50
N GLY A 378 2.75 -11.26 24.44
CA GLY A 378 2.34 -12.62 24.08
C GLY A 378 3.53 -13.56 23.86
N ALA A 379 4.60 -13.08 23.23
CA ALA A 379 5.82 -13.84 22.98
C ALA A 379 6.53 -14.18 24.31
N ILE A 380 6.66 -13.20 25.20
CA ILE A 380 7.24 -13.36 26.54
C ILE A 380 6.42 -14.36 27.36
N LEU A 381 5.10 -14.20 27.41
CA LEU A 381 4.19 -15.08 28.16
C LEU A 381 4.25 -16.53 27.64
N SER A 382 4.30 -16.71 26.31
CA SER A 382 4.43 -18.04 25.70
C SER A 382 5.74 -18.71 26.13
N GLN A 383 6.85 -17.97 26.09
CA GLN A 383 8.17 -18.46 26.49
C GLN A 383 8.26 -18.75 28.00
N GLU A 384 7.43 -18.10 28.83
CA GLU A 384 7.23 -18.43 30.26
C GLU A 384 6.31 -19.64 30.50
N GLY A 385 5.73 -20.24 29.45
CA GLY A 385 4.75 -21.33 29.57
C GLY A 385 3.36 -20.86 29.99
N LYS A 386 3.10 -19.55 30.06
CA LYS A 386 1.82 -18.94 30.43
C LYS A 386 0.90 -18.85 29.21
N TYR A 387 0.59 -20.02 28.63
CA TYR A 387 -0.15 -20.10 27.37
C TYR A 387 -1.55 -19.46 27.42
N PRO A 388 -2.39 -19.64 28.47
CA PRO A 388 -3.71 -18.99 28.51
C PRO A 388 -3.62 -17.46 28.43
N GLN A 389 -2.67 -16.86 29.15
CA GLN A 389 -2.44 -15.41 29.12
C GLN A 389 -1.89 -14.94 27.77
N SER A 390 -0.92 -15.69 27.21
CA SER A 390 -0.36 -15.43 25.88
C SER A 390 -1.44 -15.45 24.79
N ILE A 391 -2.34 -16.43 24.82
CA ILE A 391 -3.45 -16.53 23.86
C ILE A 391 -4.41 -15.35 24.00
N ALA A 392 -4.76 -14.95 25.23
CA ALA A 392 -5.65 -13.82 25.46
C ALA A 392 -5.09 -12.52 24.87
N VAL A 393 -3.83 -12.18 25.18
CA VAL A 393 -3.21 -10.94 24.69
C VAL A 393 -2.98 -10.96 23.17
N LEU A 394 -2.69 -12.13 22.58
CA LEU A 394 -2.54 -12.25 21.12
C LEU A 394 -3.88 -12.19 20.38
N ARG A 395 -4.99 -12.60 21.00
CA ARG A 395 -6.34 -12.37 20.46
C ARG A 395 -6.69 -10.89 20.44
N GLU A 396 -6.31 -10.16 21.49
CA GLU A 396 -6.46 -8.70 21.50
C GLU A 396 -5.62 -8.04 20.40
N ALA A 397 -4.37 -8.48 20.20
CA ALA A 397 -3.53 -7.99 19.11
C ALA A 397 -4.15 -8.25 17.73
N ALA A 398 -4.67 -9.46 17.49
CA ALA A 398 -5.35 -9.79 16.24
C ALA A 398 -6.63 -8.96 16.03
N ALA A 399 -7.36 -8.66 17.11
CA ALA A 399 -8.53 -7.79 17.05
C ALA A 399 -8.17 -6.32 16.74
N LEU A 400 -7.04 -5.82 17.24
CA LEU A 400 -6.51 -4.49 16.89
C LEU A 400 -6.04 -4.44 15.44
N GLU A 401 -5.36 -5.48 14.97
CA GLU A 401 -5.01 -5.65 13.55
C GLU A 401 -6.25 -5.60 12.66
N ASP A 402 -7.32 -6.33 13.03
CA ASP A 402 -8.59 -6.33 12.29
C ASP A 402 -9.30 -4.96 12.27
N GLN A 403 -8.96 -4.06 13.19
CA GLN A 403 -9.50 -2.70 13.24
C GLN A 403 -8.75 -1.73 12.33
N LEU A 404 -7.59 -2.10 11.79
CA LEU A 404 -6.91 -1.28 10.80
C LEU A 404 -7.79 -1.12 9.55
N LYS A 405 -7.75 0.07 8.94
CA LYS A 405 -8.28 0.28 7.60
C LYS A 405 -7.35 -0.39 6.58
N TYR A 406 -7.92 -0.74 5.42
CA TYR A 406 -7.14 -1.28 4.32
C TYR A 406 -6.01 -0.33 3.95
N ASN A 407 -4.81 -0.88 3.86
CA ASN A 407 -3.64 -0.24 3.27
C ASN A 407 -2.79 -1.34 2.61
N GLU A 408 -1.87 -0.93 1.74
CA GLU A 408 -1.09 -1.85 0.92
C GLU A 408 0.38 -1.46 0.79
N PRO A 409 1.30 -2.40 1.08
CA PRO A 409 1.07 -3.58 1.92
C PRO A 409 0.44 -3.20 3.28
N PRO A 410 -0.16 -4.17 4.00
CA PRO A 410 -0.74 -3.90 5.31
C PRO A 410 0.23 -3.18 6.25
N ASP A 411 -0.23 -2.13 6.93
CA ASP A 411 0.60 -1.32 7.84
C ASP A 411 1.23 -2.17 8.97
N TRP A 412 0.50 -3.18 9.46
CA TRP A 412 1.09 -4.27 10.23
C TRP A 412 1.53 -5.37 9.27
N PHE A 413 2.80 -5.31 8.85
CA PHE A 413 3.36 -6.09 7.74
C PHE A 413 3.05 -7.59 7.78
N PHE A 414 3.03 -8.19 8.97
CA PHE A 414 2.87 -9.63 9.13
C PHE A 414 1.81 -9.95 10.15
N SER A 415 0.88 -10.81 9.73
CA SER A 415 -0.26 -11.18 10.54
C SER A 415 0.09 -11.69 11.94
N VAL A 416 -0.58 -11.12 12.95
CA VAL A 416 -0.50 -11.54 14.36
C VAL A 416 -0.89 -13.02 14.53
N ARG A 417 -1.76 -13.50 13.63
CA ARG A 417 -2.29 -14.86 13.64
C ARG A 417 -1.21 -15.92 13.46
N HIS A 418 -0.08 -15.58 12.85
CA HIS A 418 1.07 -16.48 12.79
C HIS A 418 1.60 -16.85 14.18
N GLN A 419 1.74 -15.86 15.06
CA GLN A 419 2.20 -16.04 16.43
C GLN A 419 1.12 -16.68 17.29
N LEU A 420 -0.13 -16.20 17.19
CA LEU A 420 -1.27 -16.78 17.91
C LEU A 420 -1.43 -18.28 17.60
N GLY A 421 -1.40 -18.65 16.32
CA GLY A 421 -1.47 -20.06 15.89
C GLY A 421 -0.31 -20.91 16.44
N ALA A 422 0.91 -20.37 16.46
CA ALA A 422 2.07 -21.07 17.01
C ALA A 422 1.94 -21.31 18.53
N VAL A 423 1.41 -20.33 19.27
CA VAL A 423 1.12 -20.46 20.71
C VAL A 423 0.00 -21.48 20.95
N LEU A 424 -1.06 -21.47 20.14
CA LEU A 424 -2.15 -22.45 20.22
C LEU A 424 -1.65 -23.88 19.98
N LEU A 425 -0.78 -24.08 18.99
CA LEU A 425 -0.10 -25.36 18.76
C LEU A 425 0.72 -25.81 19.98
N ALA A 426 1.52 -24.91 20.56
CA ALA A 426 2.31 -25.21 21.76
C ALA A 426 1.42 -25.55 22.97
N ALA A 427 0.26 -24.91 23.09
CA ALA A 427 -0.75 -25.15 24.10
C ALA A 427 -1.65 -26.38 23.82
N LYS A 428 -1.39 -27.12 22.74
CA LYS A 428 -2.18 -28.27 22.25
C LYS A 428 -3.65 -27.95 21.92
N LYS A 429 -3.95 -26.69 21.63
CA LYS A 429 -5.27 -26.20 21.20
C LYS A 429 -5.39 -26.25 19.67
N TYR A 430 -5.31 -27.46 19.12
CA TYR A 430 -5.10 -27.65 17.68
C TYR A 430 -6.29 -27.18 16.81
N ASN A 431 -7.54 -27.39 17.25
CA ASN A 431 -8.71 -26.90 16.53
C ASN A 431 -8.73 -25.37 16.45
N GLU A 432 -8.46 -24.68 17.56
CA GLU A 432 -8.35 -23.22 17.59
C GLU A 432 -7.18 -22.73 16.70
N ALA A 433 -6.07 -23.49 16.62
CA ALA A 433 -4.96 -23.17 15.72
C ALA A 433 -5.39 -23.27 14.24
N VAL A 434 -6.14 -24.32 13.87
CA VAL A 434 -6.71 -24.47 12.51
C VAL A 434 -7.55 -23.25 12.15
N GLU A 435 -8.47 -22.85 13.02
CA GLU A 435 -9.36 -21.69 12.80
C GLU A 435 -8.56 -20.40 12.57
N VAL A 436 -7.55 -20.14 13.41
CA VAL A 436 -6.72 -18.93 13.32
C VAL A 436 -5.92 -18.89 12.02
N TYR A 437 -5.35 -20.02 11.56
CA TYR A 437 -4.65 -20.04 10.28
C TYR A 437 -5.59 -19.94 9.07
N GLN A 438 -6.81 -20.49 9.16
CA GLN A 438 -7.81 -20.31 8.11
C GLN A 438 -8.29 -18.85 8.01
N GLN A 439 -8.44 -18.16 9.14
CA GLN A 439 -8.74 -16.72 9.16
C GLN A 439 -7.63 -15.87 8.55
N ASP A 440 -6.37 -16.29 8.68
CA ASP A 440 -5.25 -15.65 8.00
C ASP A 440 -5.35 -15.87 6.49
N LEU A 441 -5.50 -17.12 6.05
CA LEU A 441 -5.57 -17.48 4.63
C LEU A 441 -6.79 -16.91 3.90
N ALA A 442 -7.86 -16.59 4.61
CA ALA A 442 -9.00 -15.86 4.05
C ALA A 442 -8.67 -14.39 3.73
N ARG A 443 -7.68 -13.80 4.42
CA ARG A 443 -7.22 -12.41 4.20
C ARG A 443 -6.00 -12.33 3.29
N LEU A 444 -5.08 -13.29 3.45
CA LEU A 444 -3.83 -13.42 2.72
C LEU A 444 -3.79 -14.83 2.08
N PRO A 445 -4.46 -15.03 0.94
CA PRO A 445 -4.48 -16.32 0.25
C PRO A 445 -3.07 -16.83 -0.01
N HIS A 446 -2.90 -18.15 0.02
CA HIS A 446 -1.60 -18.81 -0.26
C HIS A 446 -0.43 -18.35 0.63
N ASN A 447 -0.68 -17.72 1.78
CA ASN A 447 0.39 -17.30 2.69
C ASN A 447 1.12 -18.52 3.29
N GLY A 448 2.35 -18.77 2.85
CA GLY A 448 3.16 -19.93 3.25
C GLY A 448 3.43 -20.03 4.75
N TRP A 449 3.49 -18.90 5.46
CA TRP A 449 3.64 -18.87 6.92
C TRP A 449 2.44 -19.50 7.62
N ALA A 450 1.21 -19.14 7.22
CA ALA A 450 -0.01 -19.72 7.76
C ALA A 450 -0.21 -21.16 7.28
N LEU A 451 0.07 -21.48 6.02
CA LEU A 451 -0.03 -22.85 5.48
C LEU A 451 0.85 -23.84 6.24
N SER A 452 2.09 -23.48 6.60
CA SER A 452 2.94 -24.38 7.40
C SER A 452 2.41 -24.60 8.81
N GLY A 453 1.86 -23.55 9.44
CA GLY A 453 1.18 -23.67 10.73
C GLY A 453 -0.06 -24.56 10.67
N LEU A 454 -0.87 -24.37 9.64
CA LEU A 454 -2.09 -25.15 9.38
C LEU A 454 -1.76 -26.63 9.12
N TYR A 455 -0.72 -26.90 8.33
CA TYR A 455 -0.22 -28.24 8.08
C TYR A 455 0.11 -28.97 9.40
N LYS A 456 0.83 -28.29 10.30
CA LYS A 456 1.15 -28.83 11.63
C LYS A 456 -0.08 -29.05 12.49
N ALA A 457 -1.04 -28.14 12.46
CA ALA A 457 -2.28 -28.28 13.20
C ALA A 457 -3.07 -29.53 12.75
N TYR A 458 -3.15 -29.77 11.44
CA TYR A 458 -3.79 -30.98 10.92
C TYR A 458 -3.03 -32.27 11.24
N LEU A 459 -1.70 -32.26 11.20
CA LEU A 459 -0.90 -33.40 11.65
C LEU A 459 -1.16 -33.70 13.13
N ALA A 460 -1.19 -32.69 13.99
CA ALA A 460 -1.44 -32.84 15.42
C ALA A 460 -2.85 -33.35 15.75
N LEU A 461 -3.82 -33.08 14.87
CA LEU A 461 -5.18 -33.63 14.93
C LEU A 461 -5.30 -35.04 14.33
N GLY A 462 -4.25 -35.59 13.73
CA GLY A 462 -4.29 -36.86 13.00
C GLY A 462 -5.06 -36.79 11.66
N ASN A 463 -5.40 -35.59 11.18
CA ASN A 463 -6.10 -35.40 9.92
C ASN A 463 -5.12 -35.42 8.73
N THR A 464 -4.64 -36.62 8.41
CA THR A 464 -3.61 -36.83 7.37
C THR A 464 -4.06 -36.35 5.99
N ALA A 465 -5.35 -36.49 5.65
CA ALA A 465 -5.88 -36.03 4.36
C ALA A 465 -5.75 -34.51 4.20
N LYS A 466 -6.23 -33.73 5.18
CA LYS A 466 -6.11 -32.27 5.15
C LYS A 466 -4.64 -31.82 5.27
N ALA A 467 -3.85 -32.49 6.09
CA ALA A 467 -2.42 -32.20 6.19
C ALA A 467 -1.71 -32.35 4.83
N GLN A 468 -1.95 -33.43 4.09
CA GLN A 468 -1.34 -33.63 2.77
C GLN A 468 -1.85 -32.62 1.73
N GLN A 469 -3.12 -32.22 1.80
CA GLN A 469 -3.64 -31.14 0.97
C GLN A 469 -2.91 -29.82 1.26
N THR A 470 -2.88 -29.38 2.53
CA THR A 470 -2.21 -28.14 2.94
C THR A 470 -0.71 -28.18 2.63
N LYS A 471 -0.07 -29.36 2.69
CA LYS A 471 1.34 -29.51 2.29
C LYS A 471 1.57 -29.21 0.81
N ARG A 472 0.68 -29.67 -0.08
CA ARG A 472 0.78 -29.34 -1.51
C ARG A 472 0.58 -27.84 -1.77
N GLU A 473 -0.38 -27.23 -1.08
CA GLU A 473 -0.61 -25.78 -1.15
C GLU A 473 0.62 -25.00 -0.65
N LEU A 474 1.23 -25.44 0.45
CA LEU A 474 2.47 -24.87 0.98
C LEU A 474 3.62 -25.00 -0.01
N ASP A 475 3.82 -26.18 -0.61
CA ASP A 475 4.91 -26.42 -1.56
C ASP A 475 4.78 -25.52 -2.79
N GLN A 476 3.55 -25.30 -3.28
CA GLN A 476 3.29 -24.37 -4.36
C GLN A 476 3.54 -22.91 -3.95
N ALA A 477 3.04 -22.51 -2.78
CA ALA A 477 3.20 -21.13 -2.28
C ALA A 477 4.66 -20.77 -1.97
N TRP A 478 5.48 -21.76 -1.60
CA TRP A 478 6.84 -21.57 -1.09
C TRP A 478 7.93 -22.00 -2.09
N GLN A 479 7.57 -22.30 -3.34
CA GLN A 479 8.51 -22.82 -4.35
C GLN A 479 9.64 -21.84 -4.74
N TRP A 480 9.42 -20.54 -4.54
CA TRP A 480 10.38 -19.46 -4.86
C TRP A 480 11.20 -19.02 -3.65
N ALA A 481 10.95 -19.59 -2.48
CA ALA A 481 11.60 -19.20 -1.24
C ALA A 481 13.07 -19.63 -1.20
N ASP A 482 13.91 -18.79 -0.58
CA ASP A 482 15.30 -19.12 -0.24
C ASP A 482 15.46 -19.54 1.24
N THR A 483 14.33 -19.66 1.95
CA THR A 483 14.28 -20.07 3.35
C THR A 483 13.41 -21.31 3.52
N GLN A 484 13.82 -22.23 4.39
CA GLN A 484 12.98 -23.36 4.73
C GLN A 484 11.95 -22.97 5.77
N LEU A 485 10.67 -23.14 5.43
CA LEU A 485 9.56 -22.90 6.34
C LEU A 485 9.39 -24.13 7.26
N VAL A 486 9.75 -24.03 8.53
CA VAL A 486 9.52 -25.10 9.51
C VAL A 486 8.33 -24.86 10.41
N ALA A 487 7.82 -23.63 10.57
CA ALA A 487 6.65 -23.27 11.39
C ALA A 487 6.15 -21.87 11.00
N SER A 488 4.97 -21.44 11.45
CA SER A 488 4.44 -20.09 11.12
C SER A 488 5.25 -18.93 11.73
N VAL A 489 6.16 -19.22 12.65
CA VAL A 489 7.12 -18.28 13.26
C VAL A 489 8.52 -18.89 13.27
N VAL A 490 9.54 -18.05 13.15
CA VAL A 490 10.94 -18.45 13.36
C VAL A 490 11.22 -18.50 14.87
N LYS A 491 11.97 -19.50 15.32
CA LYS A 491 12.31 -19.70 16.75
C LYS A 491 13.71 -19.18 17.07
#